data_AF-A0A194QC05-F1
#
_entry.id   AF-A0A194QC05-F1
#
_cell.length_a   1.000
_cell.length_b   1.000
_cell.length_c   1.000
_cell.angle_alpha   90.00
_cell.angle_beta   90.00
_cell.angle_gamma   90.00
#
_symmetry.space_group_name_H-M   'P 1'
#
loop_
_entity.id
_entity.type
_entity.pdbx_description
1 polymer ?
#
loop_
_entity_poly.entity_id
_entity_poly.type
_entity_poly.pdbx_seq_one_letter_code
_entity_poly.pdbx_strand_id
1 'polypeptide(L)'
;MKSFQSVYGPGSVAVMAQSIPVARCFRFTWLGPKFNNESIFLNATCQEATRLANGVPCVQPLVASYDGTWPDVEYIWTHHSGDASCILGPNDVCAKYTYYFDGHVENSTYLCTRAVDSFGAAVTSGCYQQRNGSFATRVKNVPDYGASRERNDLGFLTFDLKTDLSHLFNWNVKQLFLYLTAEYITPNNELNQVVLWDKIILRGENALLDFKNMNTKYYFWDDGNGLKGHQNVTLTLSWNIIPNAGLLPNIEAIGQHSFKFPTEYTQTRV
;
A
#
# COMPACT_ATOMS: atom_id res chain seq x y z
N MET A 1 -5.20 -8.51 2.58
CA MET A 1 -3.91 -8.89 1.96
C MET A 1 -4.09 -8.80 0.44
N LYS A 2 -3.07 -8.48 -0.37
CA LYS A 2 -3.16 -8.52 -1.83
C LYS A 2 -1.97 -9.34 -2.30
N SER A 3 -2.21 -10.42 -3.04
CA SER A 3 -1.14 -11.30 -3.52
C SER A 3 -1.09 -11.23 -5.04
N PHE A 4 0.06 -10.80 -5.57
CA PHE A 4 0.37 -10.92 -7.00
C PHE A 4 1.35 -12.02 -7.26
N GLN A 5 0.98 -13.03 -8.03
CA GLN A 5 1.82 -14.18 -8.34
C GLN A 5 1.99 -14.29 -9.86
N SER A 6 3.21 -14.54 -10.32
CA SER A 6 3.46 -14.85 -11.74
C SER A 6 2.87 -16.22 -12.08
N VAL A 7 2.06 -16.29 -13.13
CA VAL A 7 1.48 -17.55 -13.63
C VAL A 7 1.88 -17.69 -15.09
N TYR A 8 2.97 -18.42 -15.31
CA TYR A 8 3.37 -18.88 -16.63
C TYR A 8 2.60 -20.17 -16.96
N GLY A 9 2.13 -20.31 -18.20
CA GLY A 9 1.49 -21.55 -18.66
C GLY A 9 2.48 -22.72 -18.71
N PRO A 10 2.01 -23.98 -18.63
CA PRO A 10 2.86 -25.15 -18.71
C PRO A 10 3.49 -25.26 -20.10
N GLY A 11 4.80 -25.07 -20.18
CA GLY A 11 5.58 -25.30 -21.38
C GLY A 11 5.89 -26.79 -21.56
N SER A 12 5.22 -27.44 -22.51
CA SER A 12 5.63 -28.72 -23.05
C SER A 12 6.62 -28.50 -24.20
N VAL A 13 7.80 -29.12 -24.08
CA VAL A 13 8.82 -29.14 -25.13
C VAL A 13 8.31 -30.00 -26.29
N ALA A 14 7.94 -29.36 -27.40
CA ALA A 14 7.75 -30.01 -28.69
C ALA A 14 8.43 -29.15 -29.77
N VAL A 15 9.40 -29.74 -30.48
CA VAL A 15 10.05 -29.11 -31.62
C VAL A 15 9.07 -29.12 -32.79
N MET A 16 8.38 -28.01 -33.01
CA MET A 16 7.65 -27.69 -34.24
C MET A 16 7.90 -26.21 -34.52
N ALA A 17 8.50 -25.90 -35.68
CA ALA A 17 8.80 -24.55 -36.10
C ALA A 17 7.50 -23.75 -36.32
N GLN A 18 7.20 -22.82 -35.42
CA GLN A 18 6.32 -21.68 -35.69
C GLN A 18 6.99 -20.40 -35.21
N SER A 19 6.99 -19.43 -36.12
CA SER A 19 7.58 -18.10 -36.03
C SER A 19 7.05 -17.31 -34.83
N ILE A 20 7.98 -16.93 -33.94
CA ILE A 20 7.84 -16.03 -32.77
C ILE A 20 6.94 -16.61 -31.66
N PRO A 21 7.48 -17.10 -30.53
CA PRO A 21 6.68 -17.49 -29.39
C PRO A 21 6.15 -16.22 -28.72
N VAL A 22 4.95 -15.79 -29.11
CA VAL A 22 4.29 -14.67 -28.46
C VAL A 22 3.98 -15.08 -27.02
N ALA A 23 4.62 -14.44 -26.05
CA ALA A 23 4.37 -14.72 -24.64
C ALA A 23 2.95 -14.26 -24.28
N ARG A 24 2.18 -15.12 -23.60
CA ARG A 24 0.79 -14.86 -23.22
C ARG A 24 0.58 -15.10 -21.74
N CYS A 25 -0.33 -14.33 -21.13
CA CYS A 25 -0.77 -14.51 -19.75
C CYS A 25 -2.27 -14.76 -19.70
N PHE A 26 -2.72 -15.38 -18.61
CA PHE A 26 -4.14 -15.41 -18.28
C PHE A 26 -4.70 -14.00 -18.08
N ARG A 27 -5.89 -13.77 -18.62
CA ARG A 27 -6.66 -12.54 -18.50
C ARG A 27 -8.13 -12.87 -18.27
N PHE A 28 -8.53 -12.95 -17.02
CA PHE A 28 -9.92 -13.22 -16.61
C PHE A 28 -10.11 -12.86 -15.13
N THR A 29 -11.36 -12.72 -14.69
CA THR A 29 -11.67 -12.52 -13.26
C THR A 29 -12.43 -13.70 -12.72
N TRP A 30 -11.88 -14.36 -11.71
CA TRP A 30 -12.57 -15.37 -10.93
C TRP A 30 -13.47 -14.71 -9.88
N LEU A 31 -14.75 -15.05 -9.91
CA LEU A 31 -15.80 -14.49 -9.04
C LEU A 31 -15.70 -14.93 -7.59
N GLY A 32 -14.86 -15.93 -7.29
CA GLY A 32 -14.59 -16.38 -5.94
C GLY A 32 -15.49 -17.52 -5.45
N PRO A 33 -15.28 -17.93 -4.19
CA PRO A 33 -15.86 -19.16 -3.64
C PRO A 33 -17.36 -19.05 -3.32
N LYS A 34 -17.90 -17.84 -3.21
CA LYS A 34 -19.30 -17.59 -2.83
C LYS A 34 -20.25 -17.48 -4.03
N PHE A 35 -19.76 -17.75 -5.24
CA PHE A 35 -20.59 -17.72 -6.44
C PHE A 35 -21.66 -18.82 -6.37
N ASN A 36 -22.92 -18.46 -6.63
CA ASN A 36 -24.02 -19.41 -6.81
C ASN A 36 -24.91 -19.01 -8.00
N ASN A 37 -25.66 -19.97 -8.55
CA ASN A 37 -26.50 -19.76 -9.74
C ASN A 37 -27.72 -18.84 -9.48
N GLU A 38 -27.93 -18.42 -8.24
CA GLU A 38 -29.02 -17.54 -7.78
C GLU A 38 -28.52 -16.11 -7.47
N SER A 39 -27.20 -15.89 -7.52
CA SER A 39 -26.59 -14.61 -7.18
C SER A 39 -26.69 -13.60 -8.31
N ILE A 40 -26.61 -12.32 -7.94
CA ILE A 40 -26.50 -11.16 -8.84
C ILE A 40 -25.31 -11.22 -9.83
N PHE A 41 -24.50 -12.26 -9.78
CA PHE A 41 -23.32 -12.44 -10.62
C PHE A 41 -23.58 -13.24 -11.90
N LEU A 42 -24.77 -13.86 -12.06
CA LEU A 42 -25.16 -14.47 -13.33
C LEU A 42 -25.37 -13.36 -14.38
N ASN A 43 -24.52 -13.32 -15.41
CA ASN A 43 -24.45 -12.23 -16.41
C ASN A 43 -23.96 -10.87 -15.89
N ALA A 44 -23.27 -10.83 -14.74
CA ALA A 44 -22.71 -9.57 -14.26
C ALA A 44 -21.63 -9.03 -15.19
N THR A 45 -21.60 -7.72 -15.33
CA THR A 45 -20.46 -7.00 -15.89
C THR A 45 -19.38 -6.82 -14.82
N CYS A 46 -18.16 -6.49 -15.25
CA CYS A 46 -17.10 -6.15 -14.30
C CYS A 46 -17.48 -4.98 -13.36
N GLN A 47 -18.33 -4.05 -13.81
CA GLN A 47 -18.83 -2.95 -12.99
C GLN A 47 -19.79 -3.43 -11.89
N GLU A 48 -20.56 -4.47 -12.15
CA GLU A 48 -21.48 -5.06 -11.17
C GLU A 48 -20.75 -5.98 -10.19
N ALA A 49 -19.77 -6.76 -10.68
CA ALA A 49 -18.94 -7.64 -9.86
C ALA A 49 -18.02 -6.88 -8.87
N THR A 50 -17.66 -5.63 -9.17
CA THR A 50 -16.75 -4.80 -8.35
C THR A 50 -17.45 -3.78 -7.45
N ARG A 51 -18.79 -3.73 -7.43
CA ARG A 51 -19.56 -2.81 -6.57
C ARG A 51 -19.22 -2.90 -5.08
N LEU A 52 -18.67 -4.03 -4.63
CA LEU A 52 -18.39 -4.33 -3.23
C LEU A 52 -16.98 -3.89 -2.77
N ALA A 53 -16.09 -3.46 -3.68
CA ALA A 53 -14.74 -3.03 -3.31
C ALA A 53 -14.14 -2.03 -4.32
N ASN A 54 -14.10 -0.75 -3.94
CA ASN A 54 -13.43 0.30 -4.72
C ASN A 54 -11.95 -0.05 -4.94
N GLY A 55 -11.49 0.03 -6.19
CA GLY A 55 -10.09 -0.20 -6.56
C GLY A 55 -9.67 -1.68 -6.72
N VAL A 56 -10.62 -2.61 -6.81
CA VAL A 56 -10.35 -3.99 -7.22
C VAL A 56 -10.40 -4.10 -8.75
N PRO A 57 -9.30 -4.49 -9.44
CA PRO A 57 -9.30 -4.62 -10.88
C PRO A 57 -10.23 -5.76 -11.30
N CYS A 58 -11.01 -5.57 -12.36
CA CYS A 58 -11.81 -6.61 -13.00
C CYS A 58 -11.57 -6.58 -14.50
N VAL A 59 -11.34 -7.76 -15.07
CA VAL A 59 -11.21 -8.00 -16.51
C VAL A 59 -12.14 -9.12 -16.95
N GLN A 60 -12.72 -8.98 -18.13
CA GLN A 60 -13.49 -10.03 -18.77
C GLN A 60 -12.55 -11.04 -19.45
N PRO A 61 -12.96 -12.33 -19.56
CA PRO A 61 -14.24 -12.90 -19.11
C PRO A 61 -14.30 -13.14 -17.59
N LEU A 62 -15.52 -13.27 -17.05
CA LEU A 62 -15.74 -13.69 -15.68
C LEU A 62 -15.78 -15.23 -15.62
N VAL A 63 -15.05 -15.80 -14.68
CA VAL A 63 -14.95 -17.24 -14.46
C VAL A 63 -15.55 -17.57 -13.09
N ALA A 64 -16.38 -18.60 -13.03
CA ALA A 64 -16.97 -19.10 -11.80
C ALA A 64 -16.53 -20.55 -11.55
N SER A 65 -16.43 -20.91 -10.28
CA SER A 65 -16.27 -22.30 -9.85
C SER A 65 -17.39 -22.65 -8.88
N TYR A 66 -18.11 -23.74 -9.15
CA TYR A 66 -19.31 -24.13 -8.41
C TYR A 66 -19.00 -24.83 -7.08
N ASP A 67 -17.78 -25.37 -6.96
CA ASP A 67 -17.23 -26.01 -5.76
C ASP A 67 -16.50 -25.00 -4.85
N GLY A 68 -16.44 -23.73 -5.27
CA GLY A 68 -15.72 -22.66 -4.60
C GLY A 68 -14.21 -22.81 -4.60
N THR A 69 -13.65 -23.77 -5.34
CA THR A 69 -12.20 -23.95 -5.46
C THR A 69 -11.62 -23.00 -6.51
N TRP A 70 -10.29 -22.95 -6.61
CA TRP A 70 -9.65 -22.15 -7.65
C TRP A 70 -10.03 -22.68 -9.05
N PRO A 71 -10.21 -21.79 -10.04
CA PRO A 71 -10.59 -22.21 -11.39
C PRO A 71 -9.50 -23.07 -12.03
N ASP A 72 -9.93 -24.08 -12.79
CA ASP A 72 -9.04 -24.97 -13.54
C ASP A 72 -8.36 -24.20 -14.69
N VAL A 73 -7.11 -23.81 -14.46
CA VAL A 73 -6.31 -23.04 -15.41
C VAL A 73 -5.88 -23.87 -16.63
N GLU A 74 -5.80 -25.20 -16.52
CA GLU A 74 -5.44 -26.09 -17.62
C GLU A 74 -6.60 -26.22 -18.60
N TYR A 75 -7.82 -26.38 -18.07
CA TYR A 75 -9.04 -26.34 -18.86
C TYR A 75 -9.22 -24.99 -19.57
N ILE A 76 -9.03 -23.87 -18.86
CA ILE A 76 -9.15 -22.53 -19.44
C ILE A 76 -8.13 -22.32 -20.56
N TRP A 77 -6.89 -22.77 -20.38
CA TRP A 77 -5.86 -22.62 -21.39
C TRP A 77 -6.15 -23.45 -22.65
N THR A 78 -6.61 -24.69 -22.47
CA THR A 78 -6.89 -25.61 -23.58
C THR A 78 -8.13 -25.22 -24.39
N HIS A 79 -9.18 -24.71 -23.74
CA HIS A 79 -10.48 -24.48 -24.39
C HIS A 79 -10.80 -23.00 -24.62
N HIS A 80 -10.21 -22.09 -23.84
CA HIS A 80 -10.56 -20.65 -23.84
C HIS A 80 -9.34 -19.72 -23.91
N SER A 81 -8.18 -20.21 -24.36
CA SER A 81 -6.98 -19.35 -24.49
C SER A 81 -7.17 -18.18 -25.44
N GLY A 82 -8.07 -18.25 -26.42
CA GLY A 82 -8.39 -17.11 -27.29
C GLY A 82 -8.95 -15.90 -26.52
N ASP A 83 -9.87 -16.15 -25.59
CA ASP A 83 -10.65 -15.12 -24.89
C ASP A 83 -10.12 -14.80 -23.48
N ALA A 84 -9.57 -15.81 -22.80
CA ALA A 84 -9.09 -15.74 -21.42
C ALA A 84 -7.56 -15.53 -21.32
N SER A 85 -6.91 -15.08 -22.40
CA SER A 85 -5.50 -14.71 -22.39
C SER A 85 -5.22 -13.40 -23.13
N CYS A 86 -4.12 -12.76 -22.76
CA CYS A 86 -3.59 -11.58 -23.43
C CYS A 86 -2.17 -11.82 -23.92
N ILE A 87 -1.82 -11.20 -25.04
CA ILE A 87 -0.45 -11.14 -25.57
C ILE A 87 0.32 -10.11 -24.74
N LEU A 88 1.52 -10.48 -24.29
CA LEU A 88 2.42 -9.57 -23.58
C LEU A 88 3.10 -8.60 -24.54
N GLY A 89 2.99 -7.30 -24.24
CA GLY A 89 3.79 -6.26 -24.86
C GLY A 89 5.17 -6.12 -24.22
N PRO A 90 6.05 -5.26 -24.78
CA PRO A 90 7.36 -4.98 -24.19
C PRO A 90 7.22 -4.40 -22.77
N ASN A 91 7.82 -5.07 -21.78
CA ASN A 91 7.76 -4.76 -20.33
C ASN A 91 6.42 -5.06 -19.62
N ASP A 92 5.50 -5.77 -20.27
CA ASP A 92 4.33 -6.32 -19.59
C ASP A 92 4.71 -7.57 -18.80
N VAL A 93 3.96 -7.82 -17.72
CA VAL A 93 4.12 -8.98 -16.84
C VAL A 93 2.77 -9.64 -16.60
N CYS A 94 2.81 -10.96 -16.32
CA CYS A 94 1.64 -11.70 -15.86
C CYS A 94 1.37 -11.36 -14.40
N ALA A 95 0.19 -10.80 -14.12
CA ALA A 95 -0.22 -10.43 -12.78
C ALA A 95 -1.50 -11.16 -12.38
N LYS A 96 -1.51 -11.68 -11.16
CA LYS A 96 -2.71 -12.13 -10.45
C LYS A 96 -3.03 -11.10 -9.36
N TYR A 97 -4.28 -10.77 -9.11
CA TYR A 97 -4.70 -9.90 -8.02
C TYR A 97 -5.72 -10.65 -7.21
N THR A 98 -5.42 -11.02 -5.97
CA THR A 98 -6.39 -11.69 -5.09
C THR A 98 -6.92 -10.71 -4.05
N TYR A 99 -8.23 -10.55 -3.99
CA TYR A 99 -8.90 -9.73 -2.96
C TYR A 99 -9.27 -10.59 -1.76
N TYR A 100 -8.97 -10.06 -0.58
CA TYR A 100 -9.27 -10.71 0.70
C TYR A 100 -10.16 -9.78 1.53
N PHE A 101 -11.24 -10.32 2.07
CA PHE A 101 -12.10 -9.67 3.05
C PHE A 101 -12.10 -10.51 4.32
N ASP A 102 -11.81 -9.88 5.46
CA ASP A 102 -11.74 -10.56 6.77
C ASP A 102 -10.86 -11.82 6.80
N GLY A 103 -9.73 -11.78 6.08
CA GLY A 103 -8.80 -12.91 5.97
C GLY A 103 -9.19 -14.01 4.97
N HIS A 104 -10.39 -13.96 4.40
CA HIS A 104 -10.88 -14.91 3.41
C HIS A 104 -10.76 -14.38 1.99
N VAL A 105 -10.52 -15.27 1.02
CA VAL A 105 -10.45 -14.90 -0.42
C VAL A 105 -11.87 -14.65 -0.92
N GLU A 106 -12.10 -13.47 -1.48
CA GLU A 106 -13.40 -13.11 -2.07
C GLU A 106 -13.38 -13.20 -3.59
N ASN A 107 -12.29 -12.84 -4.26
CA ASN A 107 -12.14 -12.96 -5.72
C ASN A 107 -10.68 -12.94 -6.15
N SER A 108 -10.43 -13.25 -7.44
CA SER A 108 -9.09 -13.09 -8.01
C SER A 108 -9.10 -12.72 -9.49
N THR A 109 -8.33 -11.71 -9.87
CA THR A 109 -8.23 -11.19 -11.25
C THR A 109 -6.86 -11.50 -11.84
N TYR A 110 -6.81 -12.12 -13.01
CA TYR A 110 -5.59 -12.35 -13.79
C TYR A 110 -5.53 -11.31 -14.92
N LEU A 111 -4.39 -10.67 -15.12
CA LEU A 111 -4.22 -9.62 -16.12
C LEU A 111 -2.78 -9.52 -16.65
N CYS A 112 -2.64 -9.06 -17.90
CA CYS A 112 -1.39 -8.47 -18.38
C CYS A 112 -1.33 -7.02 -17.87
N THR A 113 -0.26 -6.67 -17.16
CA THR A 113 -0.05 -5.31 -16.67
C THR A 113 1.43 -4.98 -16.67
N ARG A 114 1.76 -3.69 -16.60
CA ARG A 114 3.13 -3.24 -16.42
C ARG A 114 3.46 -3.18 -14.94
N ALA A 115 4.44 -3.95 -14.52
CA ALA A 115 5.04 -3.85 -13.19
C ALA A 115 6.56 -3.77 -13.33
N VAL A 116 7.14 -2.70 -12.78
CA VAL A 116 8.58 -2.41 -12.86
C VAL A 116 9.17 -2.28 -11.46
N ASP A 117 10.42 -2.68 -11.30
CA ASP A 117 11.18 -2.50 -10.06
C ASP A 117 11.73 -1.06 -9.92
N SER A 118 12.48 -0.80 -8.85
CA SER A 118 13.10 0.52 -8.61
C SER A 118 14.15 0.93 -9.66
N PHE A 119 14.59 0.00 -10.51
CA PHE A 119 15.53 0.22 -11.59
C PHE A 119 14.83 0.32 -12.96
N GLY A 120 13.49 0.24 -12.99
CA GLY A 120 12.68 0.32 -14.21
C GLY A 120 12.63 -0.99 -15.01
N ALA A 121 13.14 -2.10 -14.46
CA ALA A 121 13.11 -3.41 -15.11
C ALA A 121 11.78 -4.13 -14.83
N ALA A 122 11.29 -4.90 -15.80
CA ALA A 122 10.04 -5.65 -15.65
C ALA A 122 10.16 -6.72 -14.56
N VAL A 123 9.18 -6.79 -13.66
CA VAL A 123 9.16 -7.74 -12.55
C VAL A 123 8.64 -9.10 -13.03
N THR A 124 9.54 -10.05 -13.27
CA THR A 124 9.22 -11.33 -13.94
C THR A 124 8.87 -12.49 -12.98
N SER A 125 9.09 -12.35 -11.68
CA SER A 125 8.79 -13.40 -10.68
C SER A 125 8.62 -12.82 -9.27
N GLY A 126 7.85 -13.52 -8.43
CA GLY A 126 7.67 -13.21 -7.01
C GLY A 126 6.21 -12.92 -6.61
N CYS A 127 5.97 -12.90 -5.30
CA CYS A 127 4.70 -12.45 -4.73
C CYS A 127 4.78 -10.96 -4.39
N TYR A 128 4.17 -10.08 -5.20
CA TYR A 128 4.17 -8.64 -4.91
C TYR A 128 2.88 -8.21 -4.21
N GLN A 129 3.02 -7.54 -3.08
CA GLN A 129 1.91 -6.79 -2.51
C GLN A 129 2.04 -5.35 -3.02
N GLN A 130 1.18 -4.93 -3.95
CA GLN A 130 1.08 -3.51 -4.30
C GLN A 130 0.55 -2.76 -3.07
N ARG A 131 1.48 -2.25 -2.26
CA ARG A 131 1.23 -1.19 -1.29
C ARG A 131 1.44 0.09 -2.06
N ASN A 132 0.36 0.59 -2.64
CA ASN A 132 0.29 2.01 -2.94
C ASN A 132 0.57 2.69 -1.60
N GLY A 133 1.67 3.43 -1.47
CA GLY A 133 2.18 3.97 -0.20
C GLY A 133 1.00 4.40 0.67
N SER A 134 0.71 3.59 1.69
CA SER A 134 -0.61 3.59 2.32
C SER A 134 -0.53 4.49 3.53
N PHE A 135 -0.55 5.79 3.28
CA PHE A 135 -0.94 6.70 4.35
C PHE A 135 -2.45 6.55 4.56
N ALA A 136 -2.84 5.97 5.69
CA ALA A 136 -4.23 5.87 6.10
C ALA A 136 -4.49 6.94 7.14
N THR A 137 -5.01 8.08 6.71
CA THR A 137 -5.33 9.20 7.60
C THR A 137 -6.75 9.07 8.12
N ARG A 138 -6.93 9.07 9.44
CA ARG A 138 -8.25 9.08 10.10
C ARG A 138 -8.27 10.23 11.10
N VAL A 139 -9.41 10.88 11.26
CA VAL A 139 -9.60 11.87 12.32
C VAL A 139 -10.76 11.42 13.19
N LYS A 140 -10.57 11.45 14.50
CA LYS A 140 -11.61 11.23 15.51
C LYS A 140 -11.77 12.49 16.34
N ASN A 141 -12.97 12.77 16.78
CA ASN A 141 -13.23 13.84 17.74
C ASN A 141 -13.38 13.21 19.13
N VAL A 142 -12.42 13.45 20.02
CA VAL A 142 -12.28 12.76 21.31
C VAL A 142 -12.42 13.79 22.43
N PRO A 143 -13.13 13.46 23.53
CA PRO A 143 -13.15 14.34 24.71
C PRO A 143 -11.73 14.54 25.25
N ASP A 144 -11.43 15.78 25.65
CA ASP A 144 -10.19 16.09 26.34
C ASP A 144 -10.08 15.29 27.66
N TYR A 145 -8.87 14.87 28.01
CA TYR A 145 -8.60 14.20 29.30
C TYR A 145 -8.48 15.21 30.45
N GLY A 146 -8.59 16.52 30.17
CA GLY A 146 -8.68 17.61 31.14
C GLY A 146 -10.05 17.78 31.80
N ALA A 147 -10.17 18.74 32.72
CA ALA A 147 -11.41 19.05 33.43
C ALA A 147 -12.46 19.79 32.56
N SER A 148 -12.09 20.24 31.37
CA SER A 148 -13.00 20.85 30.41
C SER A 148 -13.80 19.77 29.68
N ARG A 149 -15.04 20.08 29.29
CA ARG A 149 -15.87 19.18 28.45
C ARG A 149 -15.61 19.34 26.95
N GLU A 150 -14.50 19.98 26.61
CA GLU A 150 -14.17 20.30 25.22
C GLU A 150 -13.67 19.04 24.50
N ARG A 151 -13.96 18.96 23.21
CA ARG A 151 -13.53 17.85 22.37
C ARG A 151 -12.51 18.35 21.38
N ASN A 152 -11.46 17.56 21.21
CA ASN A 152 -10.34 17.87 20.34
C ASN A 152 -10.23 16.82 19.24
N ASP A 153 -9.63 17.23 18.13
CA ASP A 153 -9.36 16.35 17.01
C ASP A 153 -8.11 15.50 17.27
N LEU A 154 -8.29 14.20 17.13
CA LEU A 154 -7.26 13.19 17.19
C LEU A 154 -7.05 12.59 15.79
N GLY A 155 -5.92 12.95 15.19
CA GLY A 155 -5.43 12.35 13.95
C GLY A 155 -4.79 10.99 14.20
N PHE A 156 -5.06 10.06 13.30
CA PHE A 156 -4.31 8.83 13.11
C PHE A 156 -3.75 8.84 11.71
N LEU A 157 -2.49 8.45 11.57
CA LEU A 157 -1.89 8.20 10.27
C LEU A 157 -0.98 6.99 10.35
N THR A 158 -0.87 6.30 9.24
CA THR A 158 0.18 5.33 8.99
C THR A 158 1.17 5.92 8.00
N PHE A 159 2.45 5.59 8.12
CA PHE A 159 3.45 6.08 7.19
C PHE A 159 4.46 4.99 6.80
N ASP A 160 5.04 5.17 5.63
CA ASP A 160 6.19 4.42 5.16
C ASP A 160 7.42 5.32 5.28
N LEU A 161 8.52 4.80 5.80
CA LEU A 161 9.78 5.54 5.94
C LEU A 161 10.92 4.73 5.35
N LYS A 162 11.53 5.25 4.29
CA LYS A 162 12.72 4.68 3.68
C LYS A 162 13.83 5.73 3.65
N THR A 163 14.96 5.46 4.32
CA THR A 163 16.10 6.38 4.37
C THR A 163 17.41 5.63 4.63
N ASP A 164 18.50 6.15 4.08
CA ASP A 164 19.86 5.66 4.34
C ASP A 164 20.64 6.72 5.12
N LEU A 165 20.87 6.43 6.40
CA LEU A 165 21.61 7.31 7.32
C LEU A 165 23.01 6.77 7.63
N SER A 166 23.45 5.73 6.92
CA SER A 166 24.73 5.07 7.18
C SER A 166 25.90 6.04 7.04
N HIS A 167 25.79 6.98 6.08
CA HIS A 167 26.78 8.01 5.82
C HIS A 167 26.96 9.03 6.96
N LEU A 168 26.00 9.13 7.89
CA LEU A 168 26.07 10.04 9.03
C LEU A 168 26.93 9.49 10.18
N PHE A 169 27.12 8.17 10.25
CA PHE A 169 27.93 7.55 11.29
C PHE A 169 29.41 7.66 10.97
N ASN A 170 30.13 8.47 11.76
CA ASN A 170 31.59 8.53 11.78
C ASN A 170 32.13 8.15 13.17
N TRP A 171 33.45 8.21 13.36
CA TRP A 171 34.12 7.85 14.61
C TRP A 171 33.64 8.66 15.83
N ASN A 172 33.05 9.84 15.65
CA ASN A 172 32.53 10.69 16.73
C ASN A 172 31.02 10.53 16.98
N VAL A 173 30.21 10.02 16.04
CA VAL A 173 28.75 9.89 16.21
C VAL A 173 28.36 8.67 17.06
N LYS A 174 27.91 8.87 18.29
CA LYS A 174 27.52 7.79 19.22
C LYS A 174 26.17 7.18 18.86
N GLN A 175 25.19 8.05 18.63
CA GLN A 175 23.83 7.68 18.29
C GLN A 175 23.16 8.79 17.48
N LEU A 176 22.13 8.43 16.73
CA LEU A 176 21.21 9.36 16.08
C LEU A 176 19.87 9.29 16.79
N PHE A 177 19.27 10.45 17.05
CA PHE A 177 17.88 10.54 17.51
C PHE A 177 17.03 11.08 16.36
N LEU A 178 16.27 10.19 15.73
CA LEU A 178 15.39 10.52 14.62
C LEU A 178 13.99 10.77 15.14
N TYR A 179 13.28 11.69 14.52
CA TYR A 179 11.86 11.90 14.78
C TYR A 179 11.15 12.44 13.54
N LEU A 180 9.87 12.10 13.43
CA LEU A 180 8.97 12.51 12.36
C LEU A 180 8.01 13.55 12.93
N THR A 181 8.00 14.75 12.35
CA THR A 181 7.08 15.83 12.69
C THR A 181 5.98 15.96 11.65
N ALA A 182 4.79 16.35 12.11
CA ALA A 182 3.73 16.89 11.28
C ALA A 182 3.59 18.39 11.54
N GLU A 183 3.57 19.16 10.47
CA GLU A 183 3.42 20.61 10.47
C GLU A 183 2.15 21.02 9.71
N TYR A 184 1.37 21.91 10.33
CA TYR A 184 0.11 22.39 9.77
C TYR A 184 -0.28 23.75 10.35
N ILE A 185 -1.13 24.47 9.63
CA ILE A 185 -1.52 25.84 9.96
C ILE A 185 -2.99 25.85 10.38
N THR A 186 -3.35 26.51 11.48
CA THR A 186 -4.75 26.67 11.89
C THR A 186 -5.09 28.16 12.01
N PRO A 187 -6.37 28.56 11.98
CA PRO A 187 -6.74 29.98 12.15
C PRO A 187 -6.22 30.62 13.44
N ASN A 188 -6.00 29.80 14.47
CA ASN A 188 -5.54 30.25 15.78
C ASN A 188 -4.01 30.21 15.92
N ASN A 189 -3.30 29.48 15.04
CA ASN A 189 -1.86 29.31 15.13
C ASN A 189 -1.20 29.17 13.75
N GLU A 190 -0.24 30.05 13.48
CA GLU A 190 0.51 30.10 12.23
C GLU A 190 1.45 28.89 12.04
N LEU A 191 1.83 28.21 13.13
CA LEU A 191 2.65 26.99 13.09
C LEU A 191 2.27 26.02 14.21
N ASN A 192 1.64 24.91 13.85
CA ASN A 192 1.47 23.76 14.73
C ASN A 192 2.45 22.66 14.30
N GLN A 193 3.29 22.21 15.23
CA GLN A 193 4.27 21.15 15.00
C GLN A 193 4.09 20.05 16.05
N VAL A 194 3.84 18.82 15.60
CA VAL A 194 3.62 17.66 16.48
C VAL A 194 4.56 16.53 16.11
N VAL A 195 5.25 15.96 17.09
CA VAL A 195 6.09 14.77 16.89
C VAL A 195 5.21 13.52 16.92
N LEU A 196 5.23 12.75 15.84
CA LEU A 196 4.38 11.58 15.66
C LEU A 196 5.11 10.27 15.95
N TRP A 197 6.42 10.25 15.74
CA TRP A 197 7.25 9.05 15.89
C TRP A 197 8.70 9.45 16.13
N ASP A 198 9.42 8.63 16.89
CA ASP A 198 10.85 8.76 17.14
C ASP A 198 11.54 7.40 17.14
N LYS A 199 12.84 7.40 16.82
CA LYS A 199 13.71 6.24 16.93
C LYS A 199 15.14 6.68 17.23
N ILE A 200 15.77 5.96 18.16
CA ILE A 200 17.21 6.05 18.40
C ILE A 200 17.90 4.97 17.56
N ILE A 201 18.98 5.33 16.88
CA ILE A 201 19.88 4.40 16.20
C ILE A 201 21.25 4.53 16.84
N LEU A 202 21.76 3.43 17.39
CA LEU A 202 23.09 3.39 18.00
C LEU A 202 24.16 3.09 16.94
N ARG A 203 25.40 3.53 17.18
CA ARG A 203 26.52 3.15 16.33
C ARG A 203 26.67 1.63 16.28
N GLY A 204 26.75 1.09 15.07
CA GLY A 204 26.86 -0.36 14.81
C GLY A 204 25.52 -1.03 14.54
N GLU A 205 24.40 -0.33 14.73
CA GLU A 205 23.09 -0.79 14.27
C GLU A 205 22.89 -0.52 12.77
N ASN A 206 21.87 -1.16 12.20
CA ASN A 206 21.50 -0.92 10.82
C ASN A 206 20.88 0.47 10.64
N ALA A 207 21.61 1.35 9.94
CA ALA A 207 21.18 2.70 9.60
C ALA A 207 20.45 2.80 8.25
N LEU A 208 20.27 1.67 7.56
CA LEU A 208 19.37 1.54 6.42
C LEU A 208 17.96 1.23 6.92
N LEU A 209 17.11 2.25 6.94
CA LEU A 209 15.73 2.13 7.39
C LEU A 209 14.81 1.90 6.19
N ASP A 210 14.01 0.84 6.27
CA ASP A 210 12.89 0.61 5.35
C ASP A 210 11.68 0.11 6.14
N PHE A 211 10.98 1.05 6.77
CA PHE A 211 9.77 0.77 7.52
C PHE A 211 8.53 0.95 6.65
N LYS A 212 7.58 0.03 6.79
CA LYS A 212 6.33 0.01 6.03
C LYS A 212 5.13 -0.07 6.96
N ASN A 213 4.11 0.74 6.71
CA ASN A 213 2.84 0.79 7.42
C ASN A 213 3.04 0.94 8.94
N MET A 214 3.92 1.86 9.33
CA MET A 214 4.17 2.18 10.73
C MET A 214 3.02 3.02 11.26
N ASN A 215 2.56 2.68 12.46
CA ASN A 215 1.66 3.54 13.23
C ASN A 215 2.47 4.66 13.90
N THR A 216 1.83 5.80 14.13
CA THR A 216 2.41 6.82 15.00
C THR A 216 2.58 6.27 16.42
N LYS A 217 3.68 6.67 17.08
CA LYS A 217 3.93 6.34 18.49
C LYS A 217 3.19 7.29 19.41
N TYR A 218 3.10 8.55 19.00
CA TYR A 218 2.35 9.58 19.71
C TYR A 218 1.06 9.91 18.97
N TYR A 219 0.06 10.29 19.75
CA TYR A 219 -1.23 10.73 19.24
C TYR A 219 -1.07 12.08 18.53
N PHE A 220 -1.64 12.20 17.33
CA PHE A 220 -1.71 13.48 16.65
C PHE A 220 -2.86 14.28 17.24
N TRP A 221 -2.59 14.95 18.35
CA TRP A 221 -3.55 15.77 19.07
C TRP A 221 -3.49 17.21 18.58
N ASP A 222 -4.64 17.78 18.21
CA ASP A 222 -4.78 19.20 17.89
C ASP A 222 -5.52 19.94 19.00
N ASP A 223 -5.17 21.21 19.19
CA ASP A 223 -5.86 22.08 20.13
C ASP A 223 -7.13 22.66 19.45
N GLY A 224 -8.21 21.90 19.53
CA GLY A 224 -9.50 22.19 18.90
C GLY A 224 -9.87 21.25 17.76
N ASN A 225 -10.51 21.78 16.72
CA ASN A 225 -11.10 21.02 15.60
C ASN A 225 -10.45 21.36 14.24
N GLY A 226 -9.15 21.61 14.21
CA GLY A 226 -8.41 22.12 13.05
C GLY A 226 -7.95 21.04 12.06
N LEU A 227 -8.03 19.76 12.41
CA LEU A 227 -7.55 18.65 11.58
C LEU A 227 -8.61 18.17 10.58
N LYS A 228 -9.90 18.26 10.90
CA LYS A 228 -10.97 17.84 9.99
C LYS A 228 -10.91 18.60 8.66
N GLY A 229 -10.82 17.87 7.54
CA GLY A 229 -10.77 18.45 6.20
C GLY A 229 -9.50 19.26 5.89
N HIS A 230 -8.48 19.18 6.75
CA HIS A 230 -7.24 19.93 6.58
C HIS A 230 -6.52 19.50 5.30
N GLN A 231 -6.19 20.48 4.45
CA GLN A 231 -5.70 20.21 3.09
C GLN A 231 -4.19 20.09 2.98
N ASN A 232 -3.42 20.65 3.92
CA ASN A 232 -1.96 20.74 3.81
C ASN A 232 -1.31 20.42 5.16
N VAL A 233 -1.18 19.13 5.49
CA VAL A 233 -0.32 18.67 6.59
C VAL A 233 0.98 18.15 6.01
N THR A 234 2.10 18.73 6.42
CA THR A 234 3.42 18.38 5.92
C THR A 234 4.16 17.51 6.91
N LEU A 235 4.65 16.35 6.46
CA LEU A 235 5.51 15.48 7.23
C LEU A 235 6.98 15.77 6.90
N THR A 236 7.77 15.98 7.95
CA THR A 236 9.21 16.21 7.86
C THR A 236 9.92 15.23 8.77
N LEU A 237 10.93 14.54 8.23
CA LEU A 237 11.84 13.74 9.05
C LEU A 237 13.01 14.61 9.47
N SER A 238 13.38 14.57 10.74
CA SER A 238 14.55 15.27 11.25
C SER A 238 15.34 14.36 12.19
N TRP A 239 16.61 14.67 12.41
CA TRP A 239 17.44 13.93 13.35
C TRP A 239 18.43 14.82 14.09
N ASN A 240 18.75 14.41 15.31
CA ASN A 240 19.81 14.99 16.13
C ASN A 240 21.00 14.04 16.12
N ILE A 241 22.18 14.59 15.80
CA ILE A 241 23.43 13.85 15.87
C ILE A 241 23.96 13.97 17.30
N ILE A 242 24.08 12.84 18.00
CA ILE A 242 24.61 12.79 19.36
C ILE A 242 26.04 12.26 19.29
N PRO A 243 27.07 13.12 19.42
CA PRO A 243 28.45 12.67 19.38
C PRO A 243 28.90 12.10 20.73
N ASN A 244 30.07 11.46 20.74
CA ASN A 244 30.78 11.11 21.97
C ASN A 244 31.22 12.38 22.73
N ALA A 245 31.64 13.41 21.98
CA ALA A 245 31.93 14.74 22.51
C ALA A 245 31.65 15.83 21.45
N GLY A 246 31.10 16.96 21.86
CA GLY A 246 30.86 18.13 21.01
C GLY A 246 29.41 18.60 20.97
N LEU A 247 29.07 19.33 19.91
CA LEU A 247 27.75 19.93 19.68
C LEU A 247 26.70 18.88 19.33
N LEU A 248 25.43 19.21 19.57
CA LEU A 248 24.25 18.41 19.24
C LEU A 248 23.50 19.06 18.07
N PRO A 249 23.99 18.94 16.83
CA PRO A 249 23.32 19.54 15.69
C PRO A 249 22.01 18.83 15.40
N ASN A 250 21.00 19.64 15.10
CA ASN A 250 19.70 19.23 14.59
C ASN A 250 19.69 19.45 13.07
N ILE A 251 19.35 18.42 12.31
CA ILE A 251 19.35 18.44 10.85
C ILE A 251 18.01 17.92 10.35
N GLU A 252 17.41 18.66 9.44
CA GLU A 252 16.21 18.26 8.72
C GLU A 252 16.57 17.43 7.48
N ALA A 253 15.76 16.41 7.21
CA ALA A 253 15.94 15.58 6.03
C ALA A 253 15.63 16.35 4.75
N ILE A 254 16.31 15.97 3.67
CA ILE A 254 15.99 16.47 2.33
C ILE A 254 14.77 15.70 1.83
N GLY A 255 13.60 16.31 1.98
CA GLY A 255 12.33 15.77 1.50
C GLY A 255 11.21 15.94 2.51
N GLN A 256 10.03 16.30 2.00
CA GLN A 256 8.81 16.46 2.79
C GLN A 256 7.65 15.79 2.08
N HIS A 257 6.65 15.36 2.83
CA HIS A 257 5.45 14.74 2.27
C HIS A 257 4.19 15.41 2.80
N SER A 258 3.43 16.04 1.92
CA SER A 258 2.17 16.68 2.30
C SER A 258 0.97 15.77 2.01
N PHE A 259 0.05 15.69 2.99
CA PHE A 259 -1.17 14.91 2.89
C PHE A 259 -2.40 15.68 3.38
N LYS A 260 -3.57 15.12 3.13
CA LYS A 260 -4.88 15.70 3.45
C LYS A 260 -5.62 14.84 4.47
N PHE A 261 -6.29 15.47 5.42
CA PHE A 261 -7.21 14.78 6.31
C PHE A 261 -8.63 14.73 5.69
N PRO A 262 -9.40 13.66 6.00
CA PRO A 262 -10.76 13.50 5.48
C PRO A 262 -11.69 14.60 6.01
N THR A 263 -12.71 14.93 5.22
CA THR A 263 -13.74 15.92 5.55
C THR A 263 -14.77 15.41 6.55
N GLU A 264 -14.73 14.12 6.89
CA GLU A 264 -15.65 13.47 7.83
C GLU A 264 -14.89 12.78 8.96
N TYR A 265 -15.47 12.82 10.16
CA TYR A 265 -14.94 12.08 11.30
C TYR A 265 -15.19 10.59 11.11
N THR A 266 -14.18 9.79 11.47
CA THR A 266 -14.30 8.34 11.43
C THR A 266 -15.20 7.86 12.56
N GLN A 267 -16.40 7.35 12.23
CA GLN A 267 -17.41 6.91 13.21
C GLN A 267 -17.15 5.52 13.81
N THR A 268 -16.11 4.80 13.37
CA THR A 268 -15.83 3.45 13.87
C THR A 268 -15.22 3.49 15.28
N ARG A 269 -16.01 3.01 16.25
CA ARG A 269 -15.49 2.41 17.50
C ARG A 269 -14.71 1.16 17.12
N VAL A 270 -13.44 1.12 17.52
CA VAL A 270 -12.68 -0.13 17.57
C VAL A 270 -13.14 -0.88 18.81
#